data_AF-A0A2G6JL31-F1
#
_entry.id   AF-A0A2G6JL31-F1
#
_cell.length_a   1.000
_cell.length_b   1.000
_cell.length_c   1.000
_cell.angle_alpha   90.00
_cell.angle_beta   90.00
_cell.angle_gamma   90.00
#
_symmetry.space_group_name_H-M   'P 1'
#
loop_
_entity.id
_entity.type
_entity.pdbx_description
1 polymer ?
#
loop_
_entity_poly.entity_id
_entity_poly.type
_entity_poly.pdbx_seq_one_letter_code
_entity_poly.pdbx_strand_id
1 'polypeptide(L)'
;MSQVMKVPYLGTAEDEVTVSRWHVEEGGRFKKGDCLLVLETLKASFEVEAEGDGQLLRRIVAEGHRAKMHAPLAVWGDFGEKLSDAQLAKLLEEDSGTEAEASGSMLVEEMELDELGLCVEEQPKAEAKKDPAAAPAARKRAKELGIDLGEVTGSGPNGLVRLPDVERYAKEASASGRLGGNGELEPEFARYLREEGEAFGALSSEFKVALYRKHGALLGDGAWMGKGSFIVADRLVVGEDFYLGDKVRIEAIDFECGPMCAFQEGGRVRAREIRLGANAFFAAEVEIGGGGAMDPEAKLHVGSHGFVGEHVHFNPCRLLEIGDEVVVSRGATLMTHSFGASVLEGYPNRFAGIKIGDGCQIGISAVLFPGVEMGAGSILLSGSSLVTSMPAGRLWGGVPAKDLKAAQRVLREDERQDIGRELLREFARQMVLRGHGMEADAQGDELRLTLRREGRHVIRYDKQLPLGEGDLVVEDIRVGLKLAEDVWDKIPIEVTAIDLGGKRIRGPGGPLTDAFREFLRKRGVRLKPRTWSYRGGLL
;
A
#
# COMPACT_ATOMS: atom_id res chain seq x y z
N MET A 1 -49.19 -10.96 -7.70
CA MET A 1 -48.16 -10.00 -8.18
C MET A 1 -47.26 -10.75 -9.13
N SER A 2 -47.35 -10.44 -10.42
CA SER A 2 -46.51 -11.05 -11.45
C SER A 2 -45.09 -10.48 -11.43
N GLN A 3 -44.08 -11.35 -11.40
CA GLN A 3 -42.66 -11.04 -11.42
C GLN A 3 -41.99 -11.63 -12.66
N VAL A 4 -40.98 -10.92 -13.17
CA VAL A 4 -40.15 -11.39 -14.29
C VAL A 4 -39.02 -12.24 -13.75
N MET A 5 -38.93 -13.49 -14.21
CA MET A 5 -37.81 -14.38 -13.99
C MET A 5 -36.75 -14.12 -15.05
N LYS A 6 -35.51 -13.86 -14.63
CA LYS A 6 -34.37 -13.58 -15.52
C LYS A 6 -33.39 -14.75 -15.55
N VAL A 7 -32.55 -14.81 -16.58
CA VAL A 7 -31.40 -15.72 -16.60
C VAL A 7 -30.48 -15.40 -15.40
N PRO A 8 -30.24 -16.33 -14.47
CA PRO A 8 -29.35 -16.10 -13.34
C PRO A 8 -27.88 -16.07 -13.80
N TYR A 9 -27.02 -15.45 -13.01
CA TYR A 9 -25.58 -15.47 -13.28
C TYR A 9 -25.02 -16.88 -13.01
N LEU A 10 -24.49 -17.53 -14.04
CA LEU A 10 -24.02 -18.94 -13.97
C LEU A 10 -22.52 -19.07 -13.68
N GLY A 11 -21.80 -17.97 -13.39
CA GLY A 11 -20.37 -18.01 -13.10
C GLY A 11 -19.49 -18.38 -14.30
N THR A 12 -20.03 -18.29 -15.52
CA THR A 12 -19.34 -18.57 -16.78
C THR A 12 -18.99 -17.28 -17.51
N ALA A 13 -17.95 -17.32 -18.35
CA ALA A 13 -17.55 -16.21 -19.23
C ALA A 13 -18.37 -16.16 -20.55
N GLU A 14 -19.50 -16.88 -20.62
CA GLU A 14 -20.35 -16.97 -21.81
C GLU A 14 -21.56 -16.05 -21.65
N ASP A 15 -21.81 -15.20 -22.65
CA ASP A 15 -22.88 -14.19 -22.61
C ASP A 15 -24.27 -14.74 -23.01
N GLU A 16 -24.33 -15.95 -23.58
CA GLU A 16 -25.55 -16.61 -24.05
C GLU A 16 -25.69 -18.02 -23.46
N VAL A 17 -26.92 -18.37 -23.10
CA VAL A 17 -27.31 -19.70 -22.58
C VAL A 17 -28.46 -20.26 -23.42
N THR A 18 -28.53 -21.57 -23.58
CA THR A 18 -29.65 -22.24 -24.27
C THR A 18 -30.62 -22.82 -23.26
N VAL A 19 -31.92 -22.59 -23.43
CA VAL A 19 -32.94 -23.25 -22.60
C VAL A 19 -33.08 -24.69 -23.08
N SER A 20 -32.50 -25.64 -22.35
CA SER A 20 -32.45 -27.05 -22.75
C SER A 20 -33.80 -27.73 -22.51
N ARG A 21 -34.42 -27.49 -21.35
CA ARG A 21 -35.72 -28.10 -21.01
C ARG A 21 -36.51 -27.29 -19.98
N TRP A 22 -37.83 -27.18 -20.17
CA TRP A 22 -38.75 -26.69 -19.13
C TRP A 22 -39.35 -27.85 -18.32
N HIS A 23 -39.34 -27.72 -16.99
CA HIS A 23 -39.94 -28.70 -16.07
C HIS A 23 -41.37 -28.34 -15.62
N VAL A 24 -41.80 -27.09 -15.83
CA VAL A 24 -43.13 -26.59 -15.47
C VAL A 24 -43.82 -25.98 -16.69
N GLU A 25 -45.05 -26.40 -16.99
CA GLU A 25 -45.89 -25.86 -18.08
C GLU A 25 -46.45 -24.47 -17.76
N GLU A 26 -46.86 -23.70 -18.79
CA GLU A 26 -47.59 -22.45 -18.57
C GLU A 26 -48.92 -22.75 -17.85
N GLY A 27 -49.19 -22.04 -16.76
CA GLY A 27 -50.25 -22.35 -15.81
C GLY A 27 -49.87 -23.42 -14.77
N GLY A 28 -48.67 -23.98 -14.80
CA GLY A 28 -48.17 -24.95 -13.83
C GLY A 28 -47.81 -24.30 -12.49
N ARG A 29 -48.12 -24.98 -11.38
CA ARG A 29 -47.80 -24.54 -10.01
C ARG A 29 -46.47 -25.12 -9.56
N PHE A 30 -45.70 -24.34 -8.82
CA PHE A 30 -44.42 -24.75 -8.25
C PHE A 30 -44.24 -24.19 -6.84
N LYS A 31 -43.37 -24.81 -6.06
CA LYS A 31 -42.96 -24.35 -4.72
C LYS A 31 -41.51 -23.89 -4.73
N LYS A 32 -41.13 -23.09 -3.74
CA LYS A 32 -39.74 -22.67 -3.52
C LYS A 32 -38.82 -23.89 -3.45
N GLY A 33 -37.77 -23.89 -4.27
CA GLY A 33 -36.81 -24.99 -4.41
C GLY A 33 -37.17 -26.03 -5.48
N ASP A 34 -38.33 -25.95 -6.13
CA ASP A 34 -38.63 -26.80 -7.28
C ASP A 34 -37.80 -26.37 -8.51
N CYS A 35 -37.25 -27.34 -9.24
CA CYS A 35 -36.53 -27.07 -10.50
C CYS A 35 -37.53 -26.68 -11.60
N LEU A 36 -37.36 -25.47 -12.16
CA LEU A 36 -38.29 -24.88 -13.13
C LEU A 36 -37.86 -25.11 -14.58
N LEU A 37 -36.56 -25.01 -14.84
CA LEU A 37 -35.95 -25.27 -16.14
C LEU A 37 -34.46 -25.64 -16.02
N VAL A 38 -33.91 -26.19 -17.10
CA VAL A 38 -32.48 -26.45 -17.26
C VAL A 38 -31.92 -25.53 -18.33
N LEU A 39 -30.90 -24.77 -17.97
CA LEU A 39 -30.08 -23.96 -18.87
C LEU A 39 -28.83 -24.72 -19.25
N GLU A 40 -28.41 -24.62 -20.50
CA GLU A 40 -27.24 -25.31 -21.02
C GLU A 40 -26.29 -24.30 -21.68
N THR A 41 -25.03 -24.41 -21.28
CA THR A 41 -23.87 -23.73 -21.87
C THR A 41 -23.06 -24.74 -22.68
N LEU A 42 -22.02 -24.32 -23.39
CA LEU A 42 -21.18 -25.25 -24.14
C LEU A 42 -20.45 -26.27 -23.26
N LYS A 43 -20.36 -26.02 -21.95
CA LYS A 43 -19.51 -26.79 -21.02
C LYS A 43 -20.26 -27.38 -19.82
N ALA A 44 -21.46 -26.89 -19.51
CA ALA A 44 -22.20 -27.30 -18.32
C ALA A 44 -23.71 -27.03 -18.46
N SER A 45 -24.50 -27.83 -17.75
CA SER A 45 -25.93 -27.63 -17.57
C SER A 45 -26.21 -27.12 -16.14
N PHE A 46 -27.15 -26.19 -16.01
CA PHE A 46 -27.51 -25.52 -14.77
C PHE A 46 -29.02 -25.61 -14.55
N GLU A 47 -29.44 -26.01 -13.35
CA GLU A 47 -30.85 -26.06 -12.97
C GLU A 47 -31.26 -24.74 -12.33
N VAL A 48 -32.37 -24.16 -12.80
CA VAL A 48 -32.94 -22.94 -12.23
C VAL A 48 -34.06 -23.33 -11.28
N GLU A 49 -33.81 -23.15 -9.98
CA GLU A 49 -34.77 -23.42 -8.91
C GLU A 49 -35.70 -22.23 -8.65
N ALA A 50 -36.91 -22.50 -8.19
CA ALA A 50 -37.88 -21.49 -7.81
C ALA A 50 -37.46 -20.73 -6.55
N GLU A 51 -37.40 -19.40 -6.63
CA GLU A 51 -37.08 -18.54 -5.48
C GLU A 51 -38.23 -18.39 -4.46
N GLY A 52 -39.46 -18.72 -4.88
CA GLY A 52 -40.69 -18.62 -4.11
C GLY A 52 -41.79 -19.58 -4.59
N ASP A 53 -42.91 -19.63 -3.86
CA ASP A 53 -44.09 -20.40 -4.25
C ASP A 53 -44.92 -19.60 -5.26
N GLY A 54 -45.37 -20.24 -6.34
CA GLY A 54 -46.14 -19.52 -7.36
C GLY A 54 -46.64 -20.36 -8.53
N GLN A 55 -47.10 -19.68 -9.56
CA GLN A 55 -47.58 -20.26 -10.81
C GLN A 55 -46.84 -19.64 -11.99
N LEU A 56 -46.38 -20.47 -12.93
CA LEU A 56 -45.75 -19.99 -14.16
C LEU A 56 -46.85 -19.40 -15.05
N LEU A 57 -46.80 -18.09 -15.32
CA LEU A 57 -47.86 -17.41 -16.08
C LEU A 57 -47.59 -17.49 -17.59
N ARG A 58 -46.35 -17.25 -18.01
CA ARG A 58 -45.95 -17.30 -19.42
C ARG A 58 -44.44 -17.46 -19.60
N ARG A 59 -44.02 -18.22 -20.59
CA ARG A 59 -42.63 -18.36 -21.02
C ARG A 59 -42.31 -17.30 -22.08
N ILE A 60 -41.20 -16.61 -21.91
CA ILE A 60 -40.70 -15.61 -22.86
C ILE A 60 -39.72 -16.28 -23.82
N VAL A 61 -38.92 -17.22 -23.32
CA VAL A 61 -37.97 -18.02 -24.11
C VAL A 61 -38.43 -19.47 -24.17
N ALA A 62 -38.67 -19.96 -25.39
CA ALA A 62 -39.08 -21.35 -25.62
C ALA A 62 -37.91 -22.34 -25.45
N GLU A 63 -38.23 -23.61 -25.24
CA GLU A 63 -37.24 -24.70 -25.23
C GLU A 63 -36.45 -24.72 -26.56
N GLY A 64 -35.15 -24.99 -26.47
CA GLY A 64 -34.21 -24.97 -27.60
C GLY A 64 -33.75 -23.59 -28.08
N HIS A 65 -34.24 -22.50 -27.48
CA HIS A 65 -33.86 -21.13 -27.85
C HIS A 65 -32.78 -20.55 -26.92
N ARG A 66 -32.01 -19.59 -27.45
CA ARG A 66 -30.94 -18.91 -26.71
C ARG A 66 -31.45 -17.65 -26.02
N ALA A 67 -30.94 -17.39 -24.82
CA ALA A 67 -31.18 -16.20 -24.03
C ALA A 67 -29.85 -15.58 -23.58
N LYS A 68 -29.77 -14.26 -23.50
CA LYS A 68 -28.61 -13.56 -22.94
C LYS A 68 -28.65 -13.61 -21.42
N MET A 69 -27.49 -13.52 -20.78
CA MET A 69 -27.42 -13.32 -19.33
C MET A 69 -28.29 -12.13 -18.90
N HIS A 70 -29.01 -12.28 -17.78
CA HIS A 70 -29.98 -11.32 -17.25
C HIS A 70 -31.21 -11.03 -18.13
N ALA A 71 -31.37 -11.67 -19.28
CA ALA A 71 -32.57 -11.50 -20.09
C ALA A 71 -33.82 -12.15 -19.43
N PRO A 72 -35.03 -11.61 -19.64
CA PRO A 72 -36.27 -12.22 -19.20
C PRO A 72 -36.48 -13.62 -19.78
N LEU A 73 -36.66 -14.63 -18.91
CA LEU A 73 -36.94 -16.03 -19.27
C LEU A 73 -38.44 -16.33 -19.26
N ALA A 74 -39.14 -15.88 -18.21
CA ALA A 74 -40.56 -16.12 -18.01
C ALA A 74 -41.17 -15.10 -17.04
N VAL A 75 -42.50 -15.10 -16.94
CA VAL A 75 -43.25 -14.37 -15.92
C VAL A 75 -43.97 -15.37 -15.03
N TRP A 76 -43.87 -15.19 -13.72
CA TRP A 76 -44.56 -16.00 -12.72
C TRP A 76 -45.32 -15.11 -11.74
N GLY A 77 -46.32 -15.65 -11.03
CA GLY A 77 -47.13 -14.86 -10.11
C GLY A 77 -48.00 -15.71 -9.19
N ASP A 78 -49.01 -15.08 -8.59
CA ASP A 78 -49.88 -15.74 -7.61
C ASP A 78 -50.89 -16.67 -8.28
N PHE A 79 -51.42 -17.63 -7.51
CA PHE A 79 -52.33 -18.65 -8.04
C PHE A 79 -53.61 -18.04 -8.63
N GLY A 80 -53.91 -18.40 -9.89
CA GLY A 80 -55.15 -17.99 -10.57
C GLY A 80 -55.07 -16.64 -11.29
N GLU A 81 -53.90 -15.99 -11.28
CA GLU A 81 -53.61 -14.78 -12.04
C GLU A 81 -53.56 -15.13 -13.54
N LYS A 82 -54.25 -14.36 -14.40
CA LYS A 82 -54.19 -14.51 -15.86
C LYS A 82 -53.51 -13.30 -16.45
N LEU A 83 -52.44 -13.52 -17.21
CA LEU A 83 -51.68 -12.47 -17.86
C LEU A 83 -52.26 -12.16 -19.25
N SER A 84 -52.71 -10.94 -19.48
CA SER A 84 -53.06 -10.48 -20.84
C SER A 84 -51.81 -10.02 -21.61
N ASP A 85 -51.86 -10.04 -22.94
CA ASP A 85 -50.73 -9.60 -23.80
C ASP A 85 -50.32 -8.15 -23.52
N ALA A 86 -51.27 -7.27 -23.19
CA ALA A 86 -51.01 -5.88 -22.82
C ALA A 86 -50.29 -5.75 -21.46
N GLN A 87 -50.55 -6.66 -20.51
CA GLN A 87 -49.86 -6.70 -19.23
C GLN A 87 -48.46 -7.28 -19.35
N LEU A 88 -48.25 -8.26 -20.24
CA LEU A 88 -46.91 -8.78 -20.54
C LEU A 88 -46.04 -7.69 -21.16
N ALA A 89 -46.55 -6.95 -22.15
CA ALA A 89 -45.83 -5.83 -22.77
C ALA A 89 -45.45 -4.79 -21.71
N LYS A 90 -46.39 -4.43 -20.83
CA LYS A 90 -46.13 -3.49 -19.75
C LYS A 90 -45.11 -3.97 -18.72
N LEU A 91 -45.12 -5.25 -18.35
CA LEU A 91 -44.14 -5.83 -17.41
C LEU A 91 -42.74 -5.91 -18.03
N LEU A 92 -42.65 -6.21 -19.33
CA LEU A 92 -41.38 -6.20 -20.05
C LEU A 92 -40.88 -4.77 -20.29
N GLU A 93 -41.77 -3.79 -20.49
CA GLU A 93 -41.46 -2.36 -20.56
C GLU A 93 -41.07 -1.77 -19.20
N GLU A 94 -41.73 -2.15 -18.10
CA GLU A 94 -41.38 -1.71 -16.74
C GLU A 94 -40.03 -2.32 -16.30
N ASP A 95 -39.75 -3.57 -16.67
CA ASP A 95 -38.49 -4.26 -16.38
C ASP A 95 -37.34 -3.84 -17.32
N SER A 96 -37.64 -3.33 -18.52
CA SER A 96 -36.67 -2.69 -19.43
C SER A 96 -36.57 -1.16 -19.25
N GLY A 97 -37.51 -0.55 -18.54
CA GLY A 97 -37.70 0.89 -18.41
C GLY A 97 -37.22 1.51 -17.09
N THR A 98 -36.51 0.76 -16.24
CA THR A 98 -35.94 1.31 -15.00
C THR A 98 -34.46 1.69 -15.15
N GLU A 99 -34.08 2.26 -16.30
CA GLU A 99 -32.77 2.93 -16.46
C GLU A 99 -32.75 4.10 -17.48
N ALA A 100 -33.91 4.58 -17.93
CA ALA A 100 -34.01 5.74 -18.83
C ALA A 100 -35.05 6.76 -18.32
N GLU A 101 -34.64 8.03 -18.28
CA GLU A 101 -35.42 9.24 -17.95
C GLU A 101 -35.44 9.73 -16.49
N ALA A 102 -34.39 10.47 -16.13
CA ALA A 102 -34.57 11.74 -15.44
C ALA A 102 -33.66 12.80 -16.11
N SER A 103 -34.10 13.30 -17.27
CA SER A 103 -33.52 14.49 -17.91
C SER A 103 -34.58 15.26 -18.69
N GLY A 104 -34.63 16.56 -18.42
CA GLY A 104 -35.41 17.58 -19.13
C GLY A 104 -36.47 18.21 -18.22
N SER A 105 -36.61 19.53 -18.09
CA SER A 105 -35.89 20.69 -18.60
C SER A 105 -36.47 21.89 -17.84
N MET A 106 -35.66 22.83 -17.37
CA MET A 106 -36.11 24.22 -17.23
C MET A 106 -34.97 25.14 -17.66
N LEU A 107 -35.33 26.00 -18.60
CA LEU A 107 -34.52 27.05 -19.20
C LEU A 107 -34.12 28.09 -18.14
N VAL A 108 -32.87 28.54 -18.19
CA VAL A 108 -32.48 29.86 -17.69
C VAL A 108 -31.57 30.53 -18.73
N GLU A 109 -31.92 31.78 -18.98
CA GLU A 109 -31.28 32.74 -19.87
C GLU A 109 -29.81 32.97 -19.54
N GLU A 110 -29.08 33.40 -20.58
CA GLU A 110 -27.73 33.93 -20.52
C GLU A 110 -27.57 35.00 -19.43
N MET A 111 -26.59 34.81 -18.54
CA MET A 111 -25.91 35.89 -17.82
C MET A 111 -24.41 35.56 -17.69
N GLU A 112 -23.64 36.63 -17.70
CA GLU A 112 -22.27 36.78 -18.18
C GLU A 112 -21.19 36.05 -17.37
N LEU A 113 -20.11 35.71 -18.09
CA LEU A 113 -18.79 35.51 -17.50
C LEU A 113 -18.32 36.83 -16.88
N ASP A 114 -18.33 36.93 -15.56
CA ASP A 114 -17.28 37.66 -14.83
C ASP A 114 -17.19 37.17 -13.38
N GLU A 115 -15.95 37.20 -12.86
CA GLU A 115 -15.57 36.95 -11.46
C GLU A 115 -15.59 35.49 -10.94
N LEU A 116 -14.70 34.65 -11.50
CA LEU A 116 -13.88 33.78 -10.65
C LEU A 116 -12.64 34.56 -10.23
N GLY A 117 -12.72 35.15 -9.03
CA GLY A 117 -11.57 35.63 -8.26
C GLY A 117 -10.62 34.47 -7.95
N LEU A 118 -9.78 34.15 -8.94
CA LEU A 118 -8.51 33.47 -8.74
C LEU A 118 -7.61 34.45 -8.00
N CYS A 119 -7.52 34.28 -6.68
CA CYS A 119 -6.39 34.78 -5.91
C CYS A 119 -5.14 34.06 -6.43
N VAL A 120 -4.50 34.65 -7.43
CA VAL A 120 -3.12 34.37 -7.78
C VAL A 120 -2.29 34.89 -6.62
N GLU A 121 -1.88 34.00 -5.71
CA GLU A 121 -0.78 34.33 -4.80
C GLU A 121 0.46 34.59 -5.65
N GLU A 122 0.85 35.86 -5.73
CA GLU A 122 2.16 36.29 -6.20
C GLU A 122 3.22 35.53 -5.42
N GLN A 123 4.03 34.73 -6.12
CA GLN A 123 5.23 34.16 -5.55
C GLN A 123 6.12 35.28 -5.02
N PRO A 124 6.53 35.25 -3.74
CA PRO A 124 7.44 36.26 -3.23
C PRO A 124 8.78 36.12 -3.93
N LYS A 125 9.17 37.23 -4.55
CA LYS A 125 10.48 37.51 -5.13
C LYS A 125 11.58 37.06 -4.16
N ALA A 126 12.47 36.19 -4.64
CA ALA A 126 13.58 35.65 -3.86
C ALA A 126 14.42 36.76 -3.21
N GLU A 127 14.26 36.91 -1.89
CA GLU A 127 15.22 37.61 -1.05
C GLU A 127 16.48 36.76 -0.90
N ALA A 128 17.64 37.41 -1.00
CA ALA A 128 18.94 36.78 -0.83
C ALA A 128 19.02 36.04 0.52
N LYS A 129 19.12 34.70 0.48
CA LYS A 129 19.25 33.83 1.64
C LYS A 129 20.43 34.29 2.52
N LYS A 130 20.15 34.64 3.77
CA LYS A 130 21.15 34.80 4.83
C LYS A 130 21.76 33.43 5.11
N ASP A 131 23.09 33.32 5.04
CA ASP A 131 23.81 32.10 5.41
C ASP A 131 23.41 31.63 6.82
N PRO A 132 23.01 30.37 6.99
CA PRO A 132 22.64 29.85 8.31
C PRO A 132 23.84 29.90 9.27
N ALA A 133 23.52 30.11 10.55
CA ALA A 133 24.52 30.11 11.60
C ALA A 133 25.06 28.68 11.79
N ALA A 134 26.36 28.48 11.50
CA ALA A 134 27.03 27.19 11.61
C ALA A 134 28.38 27.31 12.34
N ALA A 135 28.76 26.28 13.10
CA ALA A 135 30.07 26.21 13.74
C ALA A 135 31.20 26.12 12.69
N PRO A 136 32.41 26.68 12.94
CA PRO A 136 33.50 26.68 11.96
C PRO A 136 33.88 25.28 11.44
N ALA A 137 33.86 24.27 12.32
CA ALA A 137 34.10 22.87 11.96
C ALA A 137 32.98 22.31 11.06
N ALA A 138 31.72 22.67 11.31
CA ALA A 138 30.57 22.27 10.50
C ALA A 138 30.64 22.87 9.08
N ARG A 139 31.03 24.14 8.95
CA ARG A 139 31.19 24.79 7.62
C ARG A 139 32.30 24.16 6.80
N LYS A 140 33.45 23.88 7.43
CA LYS A 140 34.56 23.20 6.76
C LYS A 140 34.13 21.82 6.27
N ARG A 141 33.44 21.05 7.12
CA ARG A 141 32.98 19.71 6.77
C ARG A 141 31.88 19.70 5.70
N ALA A 142 30.92 20.61 5.77
CA ALA A 142 29.87 20.74 4.76
C ALA A 142 30.46 21.10 3.39
N LYS A 143 31.48 21.97 3.36
CA LYS A 143 32.21 22.31 2.13
C LYS A 143 33.02 21.14 1.57
N GLU A 144 33.65 20.33 2.42
CA GLU A 144 34.35 19.10 2.00
C GLU A 144 33.40 18.07 1.39
N LEU A 145 32.16 18.00 1.88
CA LEU A 145 31.14 17.04 1.45
C LEU A 145 30.18 17.61 0.39
N GLY A 146 30.30 18.87 -0.02
CA GLY A 146 29.39 19.49 -0.99
C GLY A 146 27.94 19.66 -0.50
N ILE A 147 27.74 19.79 0.81
CA ILE A 147 26.41 19.89 1.46
C ILE A 147 26.02 21.36 1.65
N ASP A 148 24.80 21.74 1.23
CA ASP A 148 24.22 23.05 1.55
C ASP A 148 23.78 23.09 3.03
N LEU A 149 24.37 24.02 3.80
CA LEU A 149 24.05 24.21 5.21
C LEU A 149 22.61 24.71 5.43
N GLY A 150 21.96 25.27 4.41
CA GLY A 150 20.55 25.68 4.47
C GLY A 150 19.58 24.50 4.61
N GLU A 151 20.01 23.29 4.24
CA GLU A 151 19.22 22.06 4.31
C GLU A 151 19.47 21.25 5.58
N VAL A 152 20.51 21.61 6.34
CA VAL A 152 20.92 20.90 7.56
C VAL A 152 20.19 21.47 8.78
N THR A 153 19.39 20.65 9.46
CA THR A 153 18.75 21.06 10.71
C THR A 153 19.77 21.05 11.86
N GLY A 154 20.10 22.24 12.38
CA GLY A 154 21.09 22.44 13.44
C GLY A 154 20.57 22.11 14.84
N SER A 155 21.34 21.36 15.64
CA SER A 155 21.01 20.96 17.02
C SER A 155 21.56 21.91 18.09
N GLY A 156 22.24 23.00 17.72
CA GLY A 156 22.79 23.96 18.66
C GLY A 156 21.80 25.03 19.14
N PRO A 157 22.18 25.84 20.15
CA PRO A 157 21.38 26.98 20.62
C PRO A 157 21.03 27.92 19.45
N ASN A 158 19.76 28.33 19.36
CA ASN A 158 19.23 29.16 18.27
C ASN A 158 19.35 28.53 16.86
N GLY A 159 19.37 27.19 16.75
CA GLY A 159 19.43 26.48 15.47
C GLY A 159 20.83 26.43 14.84
N LEU A 160 21.89 26.67 15.63
CA LEU A 160 23.28 26.61 15.16
C LEU A 160 23.63 25.21 14.65
N VAL A 161 24.06 25.11 13.38
CA VAL A 161 24.50 23.85 12.76
C VAL A 161 25.88 23.43 13.28
N ARG A 162 25.98 22.24 13.88
CA ARG A 162 27.23 21.68 14.43
C ARG A 162 27.79 20.57 13.55
N LEU A 163 29.04 20.18 13.78
CA LEU A 163 29.71 19.12 13.01
C LEU A 163 28.91 17.81 12.98
N PRO A 164 28.33 17.34 14.11
CA PRO A 164 27.49 16.14 14.10
C PRO A 164 26.21 16.27 13.27
N ASP A 165 25.67 17.49 13.10
CA ASP A 165 24.48 17.71 12.27
C ASP A 165 24.80 17.57 10.79
N VAL A 166 25.96 18.06 10.36
CA VAL A 166 26.46 17.91 8.99
C VAL A 166 26.81 16.45 8.70
N GLU A 167 27.41 15.74 9.65
CA GLU A 167 27.72 14.32 9.50
C GLU A 167 26.45 13.44 9.52
N ARG A 168 25.45 13.80 10.34
CA ARG A 168 24.13 13.17 10.33
C ARG A 168 23.44 13.41 8.99
N TYR A 169 23.38 14.66 8.53
CA TYR A 169 22.82 15.00 7.22
C TYR A 169 23.59 14.33 6.08
N ALA A 170 24.91 14.25 6.15
CA ALA A 170 25.73 13.54 5.17
C ALA A 170 25.41 12.04 5.15
N LYS A 171 25.24 11.41 6.31
CA LYS A 171 24.83 10.00 6.40
C LYS A 171 23.40 9.80 5.90
N GLU A 172 22.48 10.71 6.21
CA GLU A 172 21.10 10.68 5.72
C GLU A 172 21.04 10.90 4.20
N ALA A 173 21.86 11.83 3.67
CA ALA A 173 22.01 12.12 2.25
C ALA A 173 22.73 10.98 1.50
N SER A 174 23.72 10.33 2.10
CA SER A 174 24.36 9.13 1.55
C SER A 174 23.43 7.92 1.60
N ALA A 175 22.66 7.76 2.68
CA ALA A 175 21.61 6.74 2.77
C ALA A 175 20.45 7.00 1.78
N SER A 176 20.22 8.26 1.39
CA SER A 176 19.30 8.66 0.32
C SER A 176 19.98 8.84 -1.05
N GLY A 177 21.22 8.42 -1.24
CA GLY A 177 21.93 8.46 -2.53
C GLY A 177 22.22 9.84 -3.13
N ARG A 178 22.22 10.92 -2.35
CA ARG A 178 22.44 12.32 -2.80
C ARG A 178 23.91 12.79 -2.84
N LEU A 179 24.87 11.95 -2.47
CA LEU A 179 26.29 12.34 -2.43
C LEU A 179 27.15 11.43 -3.32
N GLY A 180 27.43 11.92 -4.54
CA GLY A 180 28.38 11.35 -5.51
C GLY A 180 27.70 10.86 -6.78
N GLY A 181 27.92 11.52 -7.93
CA GLY A 181 27.18 11.26 -9.18
C GLY A 181 25.69 11.60 -9.06
N ASN A 182 24.97 11.76 -10.17
CA ASN A 182 23.52 11.91 -10.17
C ASN A 182 22.78 10.58 -10.39
N GLY A 183 23.51 9.47 -10.60
CA GLY A 183 22.97 8.15 -10.91
C GLY A 183 22.59 7.96 -12.38
N GLU A 184 22.96 8.89 -13.26
CA GLU A 184 22.71 8.75 -14.70
C GLU A 184 23.56 7.63 -15.31
N LEU A 185 22.90 6.71 -15.99
CA LEU A 185 23.52 5.63 -16.72
C LEU A 185 24.01 6.10 -18.08
N GLU A 186 25.16 5.59 -18.51
CA GLU A 186 25.66 5.80 -19.87
C GLU A 186 24.60 5.35 -20.90
N PRO A 187 24.22 6.18 -21.89
CA PRO A 187 23.13 5.86 -22.83
C PRO A 187 23.34 4.56 -23.61
N GLU A 188 24.58 4.24 -23.97
CA GLU A 188 24.92 3.00 -24.67
C GLU A 188 24.69 1.77 -23.78
N PHE A 189 25.00 1.86 -22.49
CA PHE A 189 24.75 0.79 -21.53
C PHE A 189 23.26 0.62 -21.25
N ALA A 190 22.51 1.72 -21.09
CA ALA A 190 21.06 1.66 -20.96
C ALA A 190 20.39 1.03 -22.20
N ARG A 191 20.88 1.32 -23.41
CA ARG A 191 20.44 0.65 -24.64
C ARG A 191 20.81 -0.84 -24.66
N TYR A 192 22.04 -1.19 -24.28
CA TYR A 192 22.47 -2.58 -24.16
C TYR A 192 21.57 -3.38 -23.20
N LEU A 193 21.20 -2.82 -22.05
CA LEU A 193 20.28 -3.46 -21.11
C LEU A 193 18.88 -3.69 -21.70
N ARG A 194 18.41 -2.81 -22.60
CA ARG A 194 17.12 -2.97 -23.31
C ARG A 194 17.18 -4.08 -24.35
N GLU A 195 18.29 -4.18 -25.08
CA GLU A 195 18.45 -5.11 -26.20
C GLU A 195 18.89 -6.52 -25.72
N GLU A 196 19.79 -6.59 -24.74
CA GLU A 196 20.48 -7.80 -24.29
C GLU A 196 20.25 -8.09 -22.79
N GLY A 197 19.17 -7.56 -22.21
CA GLY A 197 18.87 -7.65 -20.78
C GLY A 197 18.80 -9.08 -20.24
N GLU A 198 18.35 -10.05 -21.04
CA GLU A 198 18.31 -11.48 -20.66
C GLU A 198 19.73 -12.04 -20.46
N ALA A 199 20.65 -11.73 -21.38
CA ALA A 199 22.04 -12.16 -21.29
C ALA A 199 22.74 -11.47 -20.11
N PHE A 200 22.47 -10.17 -19.90
CA PHE A 200 22.98 -9.45 -18.74
C PHE A 200 22.43 -10.02 -17.42
N GLY A 201 21.14 -10.34 -17.36
CA GLY A 201 20.49 -10.90 -16.17
C GLY A 201 21.07 -12.26 -15.75
N ALA A 202 21.67 -13.01 -16.67
CA ALA A 202 22.31 -14.29 -16.42
C ALA A 202 23.67 -14.18 -15.70
N LEU A 203 24.27 -12.97 -15.63
CA LEU A 203 25.51 -12.72 -14.92
C LEU A 203 25.34 -12.87 -13.39
N SER A 204 26.44 -13.08 -12.68
CA SER A 204 26.43 -13.10 -11.21
C SER A 204 26.07 -11.73 -10.64
N SER A 205 25.54 -11.70 -9.42
CA SER A 205 25.16 -10.44 -8.75
C SER A 205 26.34 -9.47 -8.67
N GLU A 206 27.53 -9.97 -8.30
CA GLU A 206 28.74 -9.16 -8.15
C GLU A 206 29.13 -8.48 -9.46
N PHE A 207 29.06 -9.23 -10.58
CA PHE A 207 29.35 -8.69 -11.90
C PHE A 207 28.31 -7.67 -12.35
N LYS A 208 27.02 -7.92 -12.13
CA LYS A 208 25.96 -6.97 -12.48
C LYS A 208 26.12 -5.65 -11.72
N VAL A 209 26.29 -5.72 -10.41
CA VAL A 209 26.48 -4.53 -9.55
C VAL A 209 27.73 -3.75 -9.96
N ALA A 210 28.85 -4.44 -10.25
CA ALA A 210 30.06 -3.80 -10.73
C ALA A 210 29.87 -3.08 -12.07
N LEU A 211 29.14 -3.70 -13.02
CA LEU A 211 28.84 -3.09 -14.32
C LEU A 211 27.93 -1.87 -14.18
N TYR A 212 26.85 -1.95 -13.40
CA TYR A 212 26.00 -0.79 -13.13
C TYR A 212 26.79 0.38 -12.55
N ARG A 213 27.60 0.14 -11.52
CA ARG A 213 28.44 1.18 -10.90
C ARG A 213 29.45 1.76 -11.88
N LYS A 214 30.08 0.91 -12.69
CA LYS A 214 31.03 1.34 -13.73
C LYS A 214 30.39 2.28 -14.76
N HIS A 215 29.12 2.05 -15.08
CA HIS A 215 28.38 2.80 -16.10
C HIS A 215 27.47 3.91 -15.51
N GLY A 216 27.71 4.34 -14.27
CA GLY A 216 27.14 5.58 -13.70
C GLY A 216 26.04 5.41 -12.65
N ALA A 217 25.55 4.18 -12.40
CA ALA A 217 24.54 3.95 -11.37
C ALA A 217 25.12 4.10 -9.95
N LEU A 218 24.29 4.58 -9.04
CA LEU A 218 24.62 4.64 -7.61
C LEU A 218 23.96 3.46 -6.90
N LEU A 219 24.77 2.45 -6.59
CA LEU A 219 24.32 1.27 -5.85
C LEU A 219 25.02 1.22 -4.49
N GLY A 220 24.25 1.29 -3.41
CA GLY A 220 24.74 1.17 -2.04
C GLY A 220 25.40 -0.18 -1.76
N ASP A 221 26.13 -0.26 -0.65
CA ASP A 221 26.81 -1.48 -0.24
C ASP A 221 25.81 -2.58 0.12
N GLY A 222 26.16 -3.84 -0.18
CA GLY A 222 25.25 -4.97 0.03
C GLY A 222 24.14 -5.12 -1.02
N ALA A 223 24.09 -4.25 -2.04
CA ALA A 223 23.14 -4.42 -3.15
C ALA A 223 23.31 -5.79 -3.83
N TRP A 224 22.20 -6.50 -4.01
CA TRP A 224 22.16 -7.85 -4.56
C TRP A 224 21.11 -7.97 -5.66
N MET A 225 21.45 -8.68 -6.74
CA MET A 225 20.58 -8.91 -7.88
C MET A 225 20.64 -10.39 -8.32
N GLY A 226 19.53 -11.09 -8.13
CA GLY A 226 19.34 -12.51 -8.38
C GLY A 226 19.41 -12.96 -9.83
N LYS A 227 19.30 -14.26 -10.08
CA LYS A 227 19.45 -14.83 -11.42
C LYS A 227 18.34 -14.34 -12.35
N GLY A 228 18.72 -13.87 -13.54
CA GLY A 228 17.77 -13.39 -14.55
C GLY A 228 17.14 -12.04 -14.20
N SER A 229 17.63 -11.34 -13.18
CA SER A 229 17.14 -10.02 -12.79
C SER A 229 18.05 -8.88 -13.27
N PHE A 230 17.43 -7.78 -13.68
CA PHE A 230 18.10 -6.58 -14.17
C PHE A 230 17.15 -5.37 -14.13
N ILE A 231 17.74 -4.17 -14.20
CA ILE A 231 17.05 -2.89 -14.15
C ILE A 231 17.44 -2.10 -15.40
N VAL A 232 16.45 -1.71 -16.19
CA VAL A 232 16.61 -0.76 -17.29
C VAL A 232 16.18 0.61 -16.77
N ALA A 233 17.13 1.55 -16.71
CA ALA A 233 16.84 2.94 -16.36
C ALA A 233 17.78 3.91 -17.08
N ASP A 234 17.37 5.17 -17.17
CA ASP A 234 18.28 6.27 -17.56
C ASP A 234 18.97 6.84 -16.31
N ARG A 235 18.28 6.83 -15.16
CA ARG A 235 18.84 7.14 -13.84
C ARG A 235 18.54 6.01 -12.85
N LEU A 236 19.57 5.53 -12.16
CA LEU A 236 19.50 4.43 -11.20
C LEU A 236 20.22 4.78 -9.89
N VAL A 237 19.44 4.95 -8.82
CA VAL A 237 19.90 5.22 -7.47
C VAL A 237 19.29 4.24 -6.48
N VAL A 238 20.13 3.53 -5.75
CA VAL A 238 19.74 2.41 -4.90
C VAL A 238 20.52 2.48 -3.59
N GLY A 239 19.81 2.45 -2.47
CA GLY A 239 20.41 2.45 -1.14
C GLY A 239 21.13 1.14 -0.76
N GLU A 240 21.72 1.13 0.43
CA GLU A 240 22.40 -0.04 1.00
C GLU A 240 21.46 -1.25 1.16
N ASP A 241 22.01 -2.46 1.09
CA ASP A 241 21.29 -3.73 1.32
C ASP A 241 20.04 -3.91 0.43
N PHE A 242 20.03 -3.29 -0.76
CA PHE A 242 18.97 -3.50 -1.74
C PHE A 242 18.96 -4.93 -2.25
N TYR A 243 17.76 -5.51 -2.37
CA TYR A 243 17.58 -6.88 -2.83
C TYR A 243 16.63 -6.93 -4.04
N LEU A 244 17.15 -7.43 -5.16
CA LEU A 244 16.37 -7.73 -6.36
C LEU A 244 16.34 -9.23 -6.60
N GLY A 245 15.22 -9.87 -6.30
CA GLY A 245 14.98 -11.30 -6.42
C GLY A 245 15.21 -11.88 -7.81
N ASP A 246 15.18 -13.20 -7.90
CA ASP A 246 15.34 -13.91 -9.17
C ASP A 246 14.23 -13.55 -10.17
N LYS A 247 14.63 -13.41 -11.44
CA LYS A 247 13.74 -13.12 -12.59
C LYS A 247 12.92 -11.84 -12.46
N VAL A 248 13.31 -10.92 -11.57
CA VAL A 248 12.65 -9.61 -11.46
C VAL A 248 13.19 -8.66 -12.53
N ARG A 249 12.28 -8.00 -13.25
CA ARG A 249 12.64 -7.03 -14.28
C ARG A 249 12.05 -5.68 -13.92
N ILE A 250 12.90 -4.67 -13.87
CA ILE A 250 12.48 -3.29 -13.63
C ILE A 250 12.80 -2.45 -14.87
N GLU A 251 11.82 -1.71 -15.38
CA GLU A 251 11.97 -0.74 -16.46
C GLU A 251 11.43 0.61 -15.99
N ALA A 252 12.30 1.62 -15.93
CA ALA A 252 11.92 2.99 -15.62
C ALA A 252 12.77 3.99 -16.41
N ILE A 253 12.41 5.27 -16.38
CA ILE A 253 13.35 6.34 -16.76
C ILE A 253 14.19 6.69 -15.54
N ASP A 254 13.52 6.93 -14.41
CA ASP A 254 14.14 7.27 -13.14
C ASP A 254 13.73 6.26 -12.07
N PHE A 255 14.71 5.54 -11.52
CA PHE A 255 14.53 4.60 -10.43
C PHE A 255 15.36 5.02 -9.22
N GLU A 256 14.68 5.38 -8.14
CA GLU A 256 15.28 5.73 -6.86
C GLU A 256 14.69 4.87 -5.74
N CYS A 257 15.54 4.23 -4.94
CA CYS A 257 15.09 3.52 -3.76
C CYS A 257 16.02 3.72 -2.56
N GLY A 258 15.41 3.84 -1.39
CA GLY A 258 16.10 3.90 -0.11
C GLY A 258 16.74 2.56 0.28
N PRO A 259 17.46 2.52 1.41
CA PRO A 259 18.15 1.32 1.87
C PRO A 259 17.16 0.20 2.21
N MET A 260 17.60 -1.06 2.08
CA MET A 260 16.87 -2.29 2.38
C MET A 260 15.58 -2.49 1.59
N CYS A 261 15.39 -1.77 0.47
CA CYS A 261 14.27 -2.07 -0.42
C CYS A 261 14.45 -3.48 -1.01
N ALA A 262 13.37 -4.24 -1.06
CA ALA A 262 13.40 -5.62 -1.50
C ALA A 262 12.26 -5.93 -2.46
N PHE A 263 12.61 -6.47 -3.62
CA PHE A 263 11.68 -7.12 -4.55
C PHE A 263 11.94 -8.62 -4.51
N GLN A 264 10.95 -9.41 -4.13
CA GLN A 264 11.05 -10.87 -4.20
C GLN A 264 10.85 -11.36 -5.64
N GLU A 265 11.00 -12.66 -5.85
CA GLU A 265 11.09 -13.29 -7.16
C GLU A 265 9.90 -13.05 -8.11
N GLY A 266 10.18 -13.09 -9.41
CA GLY A 266 9.16 -13.17 -10.48
C GLY A 266 8.37 -11.90 -10.76
N GLY A 267 8.62 -10.80 -10.06
CA GLY A 267 7.93 -9.52 -10.28
C GLY A 267 8.30 -8.84 -11.61
N ARG A 268 7.34 -8.09 -12.17
CA ARG A 268 7.55 -7.21 -13.33
C ARG A 268 7.21 -5.79 -12.93
N VAL A 269 8.16 -4.88 -13.10
CA VAL A 269 8.01 -3.50 -12.67
C VAL A 269 8.28 -2.56 -13.84
N ARG A 270 7.29 -1.74 -14.18
CA ARG A 270 7.35 -0.77 -15.25
C ARG A 270 6.60 0.48 -14.83
N ALA A 271 7.30 1.60 -14.78
CA ALA A 271 6.71 2.92 -14.60
C ALA A 271 7.71 3.98 -15.07
N ARG A 272 7.26 5.18 -15.44
CA ARG A 272 8.18 6.23 -15.87
C ARG A 272 9.15 6.65 -14.77
N GLU A 273 8.62 6.87 -13.57
CA GLU A 273 9.37 7.29 -12.38
C GLU A 273 8.97 6.41 -11.20
N ILE A 274 9.95 5.84 -10.51
CA ILE A 274 9.75 5.01 -9.32
C ILE A 274 10.60 5.58 -8.18
N ARG A 275 9.95 5.92 -7.07
CA ARG A 275 10.59 6.39 -5.85
C ARG A 275 10.14 5.57 -4.66
N LEU A 276 11.07 4.92 -3.98
CA LEU A 276 10.80 4.04 -2.84
C LEU A 276 11.53 4.53 -1.60
N GLY A 277 10.81 4.66 -0.49
CA GLY A 277 11.37 4.91 0.83
C GLY A 277 12.15 3.70 1.37
N ALA A 278 12.82 3.86 2.51
CA ALA A 278 13.62 2.80 3.10
C ALA A 278 12.78 1.56 3.44
N ASN A 279 13.33 0.36 3.24
CA ASN A 279 12.71 -0.90 3.64
C ASN A 279 11.29 -1.10 3.07
N ALA A 280 11.04 -0.61 1.85
CA ALA A 280 9.85 -0.97 1.09
C ALA A 280 9.99 -2.42 0.60
N PHE A 281 9.06 -3.28 1.02
CA PHE A 281 9.10 -4.70 0.72
C PHE A 281 8.00 -5.08 -0.28
N PHE A 282 8.40 -5.70 -1.38
CA PHE A 282 7.52 -6.23 -2.42
C PHE A 282 7.69 -7.75 -2.48
N ALA A 283 6.61 -8.48 -2.21
CA ALA A 283 6.59 -9.94 -2.22
C ALA A 283 6.65 -10.50 -3.66
N ALA A 284 6.55 -11.83 -3.77
CA ALA A 284 6.73 -12.51 -5.06
C ALA A 284 5.61 -12.15 -6.05
N GLU A 285 5.95 -12.14 -7.33
CA GLU A 285 5.00 -11.92 -8.43
C GLU A 285 4.21 -10.60 -8.34
N VAL A 286 4.78 -9.55 -7.75
CA VAL A 286 4.19 -8.21 -7.82
C VAL A 286 4.32 -7.68 -9.26
N GLU A 287 3.21 -7.17 -9.78
CA GLU A 287 3.15 -6.53 -11.09
C GLU A 287 2.92 -5.02 -10.91
N ILE A 288 3.82 -4.22 -11.46
CA ILE A 288 3.70 -2.77 -11.55
C ILE A 288 3.81 -2.46 -13.03
N GLY A 289 2.77 -1.93 -13.66
CA GLY A 289 2.82 -1.68 -15.10
C GLY A 289 1.47 -1.54 -15.77
N GLY A 290 1.31 -2.20 -16.92
CA GLY A 290 0.15 -2.05 -17.80
C GLY A 290 0.43 -1.18 -19.03
N GLY A 291 -0.60 -0.97 -19.86
CA GLY A 291 -0.47 -0.25 -21.13
C GLY A 291 -0.06 1.23 -20.98
N GLY A 292 -0.43 1.85 -19.85
CA GLY A 292 -0.13 3.25 -19.53
C GLY A 292 1.17 3.48 -18.75
N ALA A 293 1.96 2.44 -18.47
CA ALA A 293 3.09 2.51 -17.54
C ALA A 293 4.18 3.53 -17.91
N MET A 294 4.32 3.88 -19.19
CA MET A 294 5.32 4.85 -19.65
C MET A 294 4.73 6.23 -20.00
N ASP A 295 3.46 6.46 -19.65
CA ASP A 295 2.84 7.78 -19.74
C ASP A 295 3.69 8.82 -18.96
N PRO A 296 3.82 10.07 -19.44
CA PRO A 296 4.55 11.13 -18.74
C PRO A 296 4.17 11.31 -17.26
N GLU A 297 2.92 11.00 -16.89
CA GLU A 297 2.38 11.12 -15.54
C GLU A 297 2.36 9.79 -14.76
N ALA A 298 2.79 8.68 -15.36
CA ALA A 298 2.84 7.36 -14.72
C ALA A 298 3.99 7.27 -13.70
N LYS A 299 3.73 7.77 -12.50
CA LYS A 299 4.69 7.80 -11.39
C LYS A 299 4.22 6.87 -10.26
N LEU A 300 5.16 6.16 -9.66
CA LEU A 300 4.93 5.36 -8.46
C LEU A 300 5.83 5.86 -7.33
N HIS A 301 5.22 6.41 -6.29
CA HIS A 301 5.91 6.84 -5.08
C HIS A 301 5.42 5.99 -3.91
N VAL A 302 6.34 5.29 -3.25
CA VAL A 302 6.05 4.44 -2.09
C VAL A 302 6.91 4.89 -0.92
N GLY A 303 6.28 5.09 0.23
CA GLY A 303 6.95 5.44 1.47
C GLY A 303 7.81 4.30 2.03
N SER A 304 8.35 4.55 3.22
CA SER A 304 9.25 3.64 3.93
C SER A 304 8.47 2.58 4.70
N HIS A 305 9.08 1.40 4.87
CA HIS A 305 8.59 0.29 5.69
C HIS A 305 7.22 -0.27 5.30
N GLY A 306 6.78 0.01 4.07
CA GLY A 306 5.57 -0.58 3.49
C GLY A 306 5.75 -2.07 3.17
N PHE A 307 4.64 -2.79 3.11
CA PHE A 307 4.59 -4.19 2.69
C PHE A 307 3.60 -4.33 1.54
N VAL A 308 4.06 -4.86 0.42
CA VAL A 308 3.24 -5.21 -0.74
C VAL A 308 3.26 -6.73 -0.88
N GLY A 309 2.09 -7.35 -0.73
CA GLY A 309 1.91 -8.79 -0.77
C GLY A 309 2.01 -9.38 -2.17
N GLU A 310 1.92 -10.70 -2.24
CA GLU A 310 2.08 -11.45 -3.49
C GLU A 310 1.00 -11.09 -4.51
N HIS A 311 1.32 -11.17 -5.80
CA HIS A 311 0.36 -10.95 -6.90
C HIS A 311 -0.42 -9.63 -6.80
N VAL A 312 0.12 -8.61 -6.13
CA VAL A 312 -0.45 -7.27 -6.14
C VAL A 312 -0.19 -6.65 -7.51
N HIS A 313 -1.22 -6.00 -8.06
CA HIS A 313 -1.14 -5.30 -9.33
C HIS A 313 -1.29 -3.79 -9.13
N PHE A 314 -0.22 -3.05 -9.37
CA PHE A 314 -0.25 -1.59 -9.51
C PHE A 314 -0.27 -1.23 -10.99
N ASN A 315 -1.30 -0.49 -11.41
CA ASN A 315 -1.47 -0.09 -12.80
C ASN A 315 -1.39 1.45 -12.94
N PRO A 316 -0.17 2.03 -12.84
CA PRO A 316 0.03 3.47 -12.94
C PRO A 316 -0.02 3.96 -14.39
N CYS A 317 -0.90 4.94 -14.62
CA CYS A 317 -0.92 5.85 -15.76
C CYS A 317 -0.95 7.32 -15.26
N ARG A 318 -1.34 7.52 -13.99
CA ARG A 318 -1.15 8.76 -13.21
C ARG A 318 -0.38 8.43 -11.93
N LEU A 319 -0.10 9.46 -11.13
CA LEU A 319 0.59 9.31 -9.84
C LEU A 319 -0.13 8.32 -8.93
N LEU A 320 0.56 7.25 -8.55
CA LEU A 320 0.19 6.39 -7.45
C LEU A 320 1.11 6.70 -6.27
N GLU A 321 0.57 7.38 -5.26
CA GLU A 321 1.29 7.80 -4.06
C GLU A 321 0.85 6.93 -2.86
N ILE A 322 1.79 6.20 -2.28
CA ILE A 322 1.60 5.32 -1.14
C ILE A 322 2.48 5.83 0.00
N GLY A 323 1.87 6.15 1.14
CA GLY A 323 2.57 6.65 2.32
C GLY A 323 3.45 5.61 3.02
N ASP A 324 3.98 6.00 4.19
CA ASP A 324 4.85 5.13 4.98
C ASP A 324 4.02 4.03 5.67
N GLU A 325 4.63 2.84 5.80
CA GLU A 325 4.10 1.70 6.56
C GLU A 325 2.71 1.24 6.10
N VAL A 326 2.38 1.48 4.84
CA VAL A 326 1.17 0.95 4.22
C VAL A 326 1.33 -0.55 4.01
N VAL A 327 0.25 -1.29 4.31
CA VAL A 327 0.16 -2.71 4.03
C VAL A 327 -0.81 -2.92 2.87
N VAL A 328 -0.30 -3.43 1.76
CA VAL A 328 -1.09 -3.87 0.62
C VAL A 328 -1.10 -5.38 0.62
N SER A 329 -2.24 -5.99 0.94
CA SER A 329 -2.33 -7.45 1.03
C SER A 329 -2.38 -8.10 -0.35
N ARG A 330 -2.07 -9.40 -0.39
CA ARG A 330 -2.02 -10.22 -1.59
C ARG A 330 -3.20 -9.99 -2.54
N GLY A 331 -2.91 -9.93 -3.84
CA GLY A 331 -3.91 -9.86 -4.90
C GLY A 331 -4.67 -8.54 -5.01
N ALA A 332 -4.34 -7.52 -4.20
CA ALA A 332 -4.96 -6.21 -4.33
C ALA A 332 -4.60 -5.56 -5.68
N THR A 333 -5.53 -4.78 -6.23
CA THR A 333 -5.36 -4.08 -7.50
C THR A 333 -5.58 -2.58 -7.32
N LEU A 334 -4.60 -1.76 -7.72
CA LEU A 334 -4.68 -0.31 -7.67
C LEU A 334 -4.54 0.23 -9.08
N MET A 335 -5.57 0.91 -9.59
CA MET A 335 -5.59 1.41 -10.96
C MET A 335 -5.86 2.91 -11.00
N THR A 336 -5.05 3.62 -11.77
CA THR A 336 -5.13 5.10 -11.89
C THR A 336 -5.78 5.55 -13.20
N HIS A 337 -6.35 4.60 -13.95
CA HIS A 337 -7.14 4.87 -15.13
C HIS A 337 -8.28 3.88 -15.29
N SER A 338 -9.27 4.26 -16.08
CA SER A 338 -10.32 3.39 -16.59
C SER A 338 -10.12 3.15 -18.08
N PHE A 339 -10.62 2.02 -18.57
CA PHE A 339 -10.76 1.73 -19.98
C PHE A 339 -12.26 1.67 -20.28
N GLY A 340 -12.69 2.26 -21.39
CA GLY A 340 -14.12 2.38 -21.65
C GLY A 340 -14.43 2.94 -23.03
N ALA A 341 -15.73 3.07 -23.28
CA ALA A 341 -16.28 3.62 -24.51
C ALA A 341 -15.95 5.12 -24.66
N SER A 342 -16.26 5.65 -25.85
CA SER A 342 -15.85 7.00 -26.25
C SER A 342 -16.38 8.06 -25.29
N VAL A 343 -15.48 8.90 -24.77
CA VAL A 343 -15.87 10.10 -24.01
C VAL A 343 -16.71 11.07 -24.84
N LEU A 344 -16.57 11.03 -26.17
CA LEU A 344 -17.36 11.84 -27.10
C LEU A 344 -18.81 11.37 -27.19
N GLU A 345 -19.09 10.12 -26.80
CA GLU A 345 -20.44 9.56 -26.71
C GLU A 345 -21.04 9.71 -25.31
N GLY A 346 -20.36 10.43 -24.41
CA GLY A 346 -20.80 10.68 -23.04
C GLY A 346 -20.43 9.60 -22.03
N TYR A 347 -19.68 8.57 -22.41
CA TYR A 347 -19.21 7.56 -21.46
C TYR A 347 -18.13 8.14 -20.53
N PRO A 348 -18.20 7.85 -19.22
CA PRO A 348 -17.18 8.32 -18.29
C PRO A 348 -15.86 7.58 -18.55
N ASN A 349 -14.78 8.36 -18.69
CA ASN A 349 -13.42 7.84 -18.66
C ASN A 349 -12.60 8.66 -17.67
N ARG A 350 -11.90 7.99 -16.76
CA ARG A 350 -11.20 8.64 -15.66
C ARG A 350 -9.73 8.26 -15.65
N PHE A 351 -8.86 9.25 -15.75
CA PHE A 351 -7.43 9.15 -15.50
C PHE A 351 -7.13 10.03 -14.28
N ALA A 352 -6.88 9.39 -13.14
CA ALA A 352 -6.68 10.11 -11.90
C ALA A 352 -5.79 9.29 -10.97
N GLY A 353 -4.88 10.00 -10.30
CA GLY A 353 -3.98 9.40 -9.33
C GLY A 353 -4.71 8.78 -8.14
N ILE A 354 -3.97 8.02 -7.36
CA ILE A 354 -4.44 7.46 -6.08
C ILE A 354 -3.48 7.93 -5.00
N LYS A 355 -4.03 8.37 -3.87
CA LYS A 355 -3.25 8.76 -2.70
C LYS A 355 -3.62 7.89 -1.50
N ILE A 356 -2.65 7.20 -0.92
CA ILE A 356 -2.84 6.36 0.26
C ILE A 356 -2.00 6.93 1.40
N GLY A 357 -2.63 7.34 2.49
CA GLY A 357 -1.94 7.91 3.65
C GLY A 357 -1.17 6.87 4.47
N ASP A 358 -0.32 7.37 5.35
CA ASP A 358 0.50 6.56 6.26
C ASP A 358 -0.31 5.50 7.04
N GLY A 359 0.25 4.30 7.17
CA GLY A 359 -0.29 3.24 8.01
C GLY A 359 -1.64 2.69 7.55
N CYS A 360 -2.06 2.96 6.32
CA CYS A 360 -3.26 2.35 5.74
C CYS A 360 -3.08 0.84 5.54
N GLN A 361 -4.20 0.11 5.56
CA GLN A 361 -4.23 -1.33 5.30
C GLN A 361 -5.23 -1.62 4.20
N ILE A 362 -4.77 -2.27 3.14
CA ILE A 362 -5.58 -2.72 2.01
C ILE A 362 -5.67 -4.25 2.10
N GLY A 363 -6.90 -4.74 2.23
CA GLY A 363 -7.21 -6.16 2.39
C GLY A 363 -6.92 -6.99 1.14
N ILE A 364 -7.00 -8.31 1.30
CA ILE A 364 -6.71 -9.28 0.24
C ILE A 364 -7.69 -9.06 -0.91
N SER A 365 -7.18 -8.99 -2.13
CA SER A 365 -8.00 -8.80 -3.34
C SER A 365 -8.94 -7.58 -3.30
N ALA A 366 -8.59 -6.55 -2.53
CA ALA A 366 -9.29 -5.27 -2.59
C ALA A 366 -8.87 -4.49 -3.85
N VAL A 367 -9.79 -3.68 -4.37
CA VAL A 367 -9.60 -2.90 -5.60
C VAL A 367 -9.76 -1.42 -5.30
N LEU A 368 -8.79 -0.60 -5.72
CA LEU A 368 -8.87 0.86 -5.64
C LEU A 368 -8.99 1.43 -7.06
N PHE A 369 -10.03 2.24 -7.25
CA PHE A 369 -10.34 2.87 -8.53
C PHE A 369 -9.68 4.24 -8.70
N PRO A 370 -9.64 4.79 -9.92
CA PRO A 370 -8.95 6.05 -10.18
C PRO A 370 -9.54 7.22 -9.40
N GLY A 371 -8.67 8.06 -8.84
CA GLY A 371 -9.04 9.30 -8.15
C GLY A 371 -9.46 9.14 -6.69
N VAL A 372 -9.29 7.95 -6.09
CA VAL A 372 -9.60 7.74 -4.67
C VAL A 372 -8.43 8.11 -3.78
N GLU A 373 -8.78 8.63 -2.60
CA GLU A 373 -7.84 8.88 -1.52
C GLU A 373 -8.20 8.05 -0.30
N MET A 374 -7.21 7.42 0.32
CA MET A 374 -7.32 6.77 1.62
C MET A 374 -6.65 7.62 2.69
N GLY A 375 -7.42 8.17 3.63
CA GLY A 375 -6.86 8.90 4.75
C GLY A 375 -6.01 8.01 5.67
N ALA A 376 -4.99 8.59 6.31
CA ALA A 376 -4.03 7.84 7.14
C ALA A 376 -4.67 6.94 8.21
N GLY A 377 -4.05 5.78 8.45
CA GLY A 377 -4.49 4.78 9.43
C GLY A 377 -5.84 4.14 9.13
N SER A 378 -6.33 4.26 7.90
CA SER A 378 -7.59 3.66 7.48
C SER A 378 -7.41 2.22 7.00
N ILE A 379 -8.48 1.44 7.04
CA ILE A 379 -8.46 0.01 6.73
C ILE A 379 -9.57 -0.28 5.72
N LEU A 380 -9.20 -0.86 4.58
CA LEU A 380 -10.12 -1.40 3.57
C LEU A 380 -10.14 -2.92 3.69
N LEU A 381 -11.31 -3.51 3.93
CA LEU A 381 -11.46 -4.96 4.10
C LEU A 381 -11.19 -5.73 2.79
N SER A 382 -10.82 -7.00 2.93
CA SER A 382 -10.60 -7.90 1.80
C SER A 382 -11.81 -7.98 0.86
N GLY A 383 -11.55 -8.12 -0.44
CA GLY A 383 -12.57 -8.19 -1.49
C GLY A 383 -13.37 -6.91 -1.71
N SER A 384 -12.98 -5.79 -1.10
CA SER A 384 -13.74 -4.54 -1.20
C SER A 384 -13.30 -3.69 -2.39
N SER A 385 -14.23 -2.89 -2.93
CA SER A 385 -13.96 -1.98 -4.06
C SER A 385 -14.11 -0.53 -3.63
N LEU A 386 -12.98 0.17 -3.50
CA LEU A 386 -12.96 1.59 -3.15
C LEU A 386 -13.13 2.44 -4.41
N VAL A 387 -14.34 2.97 -4.58
CA VAL A 387 -14.75 3.85 -5.70
C VAL A 387 -14.90 5.32 -5.29
N THR A 388 -14.84 5.59 -3.98
CA THR A 388 -14.91 6.94 -3.39
C THR A 388 -13.85 7.06 -2.30
N SER A 389 -13.36 8.28 -2.06
CA SER A 389 -12.33 8.53 -1.05
C SER A 389 -12.84 8.24 0.36
N MET A 390 -11.98 7.65 1.21
CA MET A 390 -12.30 7.28 2.59
C MET A 390 -11.55 8.17 3.59
N PRO A 391 -12.22 8.67 4.66
CA PRO A 391 -11.56 9.48 5.68
C PRO A 391 -10.52 8.71 6.49
N ALA A 392 -9.62 9.45 7.14
CA ALA A 392 -8.59 8.90 8.01
C ALA A 392 -9.18 8.10 9.19
N GLY A 393 -8.50 7.02 9.58
CA GLY A 393 -8.87 6.20 10.74
C GLY A 393 -10.22 5.48 10.64
N ARG A 394 -10.76 5.30 9.42
CA ARG A 394 -12.01 4.55 9.18
C ARG A 394 -11.76 3.14 8.69
N LEU A 395 -12.70 2.23 9.00
CA LEU A 395 -12.77 0.87 8.49
C LEU A 395 -13.89 0.79 7.45
N TRP A 396 -13.57 0.45 6.21
CA TRP A 396 -14.52 0.33 5.12
C TRP A 396 -14.57 -1.10 4.57
N GLY A 397 -15.71 -1.51 4.02
CA GLY A 397 -15.84 -2.81 3.35
C GLY A 397 -17.01 -2.90 2.38
N GLY A 398 -16.95 -3.87 1.47
CA GLY A 398 -18.00 -4.19 0.50
C GLY A 398 -17.68 -3.73 -0.93
N VAL A 399 -18.62 -3.99 -1.84
CA VAL A 399 -18.56 -3.62 -3.26
C VAL A 399 -19.88 -2.92 -3.65
N PRO A 400 -19.91 -1.60 -3.80
CA PRO A 400 -18.83 -0.65 -3.46
C PRO A 400 -18.56 -0.59 -1.95
N ALA A 401 -17.33 -0.24 -1.58
CA ALA A 401 -16.92 -0.14 -0.19
C ALA A 401 -17.67 0.99 0.52
N LYS A 402 -18.18 0.70 1.72
CA LYS A 402 -18.88 1.67 2.58
C LYS A 402 -18.22 1.74 3.94
N ASP A 403 -18.38 2.89 4.58
CA ASP A 403 -17.93 3.11 5.95
C ASP A 403 -18.68 2.20 6.93
N LEU A 404 -17.92 1.44 7.74
CA LEU A 404 -18.47 0.52 8.73
C LEU A 404 -18.36 1.11 10.13
N LYS A 405 -17.16 1.54 10.52
CA LYS A 405 -16.84 2.06 11.86
C LYS A 405 -15.45 2.69 11.89
N ALA A 406 -15.07 3.23 13.05
CA ALA A 406 -13.69 3.62 13.31
C ALA A 406 -12.75 2.39 13.22
N ALA A 407 -11.57 2.56 12.63
CA ALA A 407 -10.55 1.53 12.53
C ALA A 407 -9.92 1.19 13.89
N GLN A 408 -9.91 2.15 14.82
CA GLN A 408 -9.35 2.00 16.15
C GLN A 408 -10.40 2.19 17.24
N ARG A 409 -10.22 1.48 18.36
CA ARG A 409 -10.87 1.80 19.64
C ARG A 409 -9.91 2.60 20.52
N VAL A 410 -10.45 3.44 21.39
CA VAL A 410 -9.64 4.13 22.40
C VAL A 410 -9.27 3.15 23.51
N LEU A 411 -7.98 3.02 23.79
CA LEU A 411 -7.45 2.24 24.91
C LEU A 411 -7.27 3.12 26.14
N ARG A 412 -7.69 2.62 27.31
CA ARG A 412 -7.38 3.24 28.60
C ARG A 412 -5.89 3.10 28.93
N GLU A 413 -5.41 3.92 29.85
CA GLU A 413 -3.99 3.95 30.22
C GLU A 413 -3.51 2.61 30.84
N ASP A 414 -4.33 1.99 31.70
CA ASP A 414 -4.09 0.66 32.26
C ASP A 414 -3.92 -0.40 31.16
N GLU A 415 -4.84 -0.43 30.19
CA GLU A 415 -4.77 -1.37 29.05
C GLU A 415 -3.48 -1.17 28.23
N ARG A 416 -3.08 0.09 28.01
CA ARG A 416 -1.84 0.39 27.27
C ARG A 416 -0.59 -0.06 28.03
N GLN A 417 -0.59 0.05 29.35
CA GLN A 417 0.51 -0.41 30.20
C GLN A 417 0.64 -1.93 30.14
N ASP A 418 -0.49 -2.64 30.22
CA ASP A 418 -0.53 -4.10 30.09
C ASP A 418 -0.03 -4.57 28.73
N ILE A 419 -0.45 -3.90 27.65
CA ILE A 419 0.05 -4.16 26.30
C ILE A 419 1.56 -3.92 26.23
N GLY A 420 2.06 -2.80 26.76
CA GLY A 420 3.48 -2.48 26.78
C GLY A 420 4.33 -3.57 27.45
N ARG A 421 3.87 -4.09 28.60
CA ARG A 421 4.52 -5.21 29.30
C ARG A 421 4.46 -6.51 28.51
N GLU A 422 3.32 -6.82 27.91
CA GLU A 422 3.15 -8.05 27.13
C GLU A 422 4.01 -8.05 25.86
N LEU A 423 4.19 -6.89 25.22
CA LEU A 423 5.12 -6.72 24.09
C LEU A 423 6.54 -7.14 24.47
N LEU A 424 7.04 -6.73 25.64
CA LEU A 424 8.36 -7.13 26.11
C LEU A 424 8.43 -8.63 26.41
N ARG A 425 7.42 -9.19 27.09
CA ARG A 425 7.39 -10.65 27.36
C ARG A 425 7.34 -11.47 26.08
N GLU A 426 6.57 -11.02 25.09
CA GLU A 426 6.52 -11.65 23.79
C GLU A 426 7.85 -11.53 23.04
N PHE A 427 8.51 -10.37 23.09
CA PHE A 427 9.86 -10.21 22.54
C PHE A 427 10.85 -11.18 23.20
N ALA A 428 10.84 -11.28 24.52
CA ALA A 428 11.67 -12.23 25.27
C ALA A 428 11.43 -13.68 24.82
N ARG A 429 10.16 -14.10 24.70
CA ARG A 429 9.78 -15.43 24.20
C ARG A 429 10.31 -15.68 22.79
N GLN A 430 10.19 -14.71 21.89
CA GLN A 430 10.70 -14.85 20.52
C GLN A 430 12.21 -14.97 20.47
N MET A 431 12.91 -14.23 21.33
CA MET A 431 14.37 -14.31 21.45
C MET A 431 14.83 -15.69 21.92
N VAL A 432 14.16 -16.26 22.94
CA VAL A 432 14.42 -17.64 23.39
C VAL A 432 14.16 -18.65 22.28
N LEU A 433 13.03 -18.52 21.56
CA LEU A 433 12.69 -19.41 20.44
C LEU A 433 13.70 -19.32 19.28
N ARG A 434 14.37 -18.18 19.12
CA ARG A 434 15.46 -17.98 18.15
C ARG A 434 16.82 -18.45 18.68
N GLY A 435 16.86 -19.11 19.84
CA GLY A 435 18.08 -19.70 20.42
C GLY A 435 18.93 -18.74 21.25
N HIS A 436 18.40 -17.57 21.61
CA HIS A 436 19.13 -16.61 22.44
C HIS A 436 18.83 -16.80 23.94
N GLY A 437 19.86 -16.74 24.77
CA GLY A 437 19.74 -16.82 26.23
C GLY A 437 19.15 -15.54 26.83
N MET A 438 17.82 -15.47 26.89
CA MET A 438 17.07 -14.35 27.44
C MET A 438 16.48 -14.71 28.81
N GLU A 439 16.79 -13.93 29.82
CA GLU A 439 16.23 -14.05 31.17
C GLU A 439 15.24 -12.91 31.42
N ALA A 440 14.07 -13.22 32.00
CA ALA A 440 13.08 -12.21 32.39
C ALA A 440 12.92 -12.21 33.92
N ASP A 441 13.10 -11.06 34.53
CA ASP A 441 12.83 -10.81 35.95
C ASP A 441 11.72 -9.74 36.06
N ALA A 442 10.74 -9.98 36.91
CA ALA A 442 9.61 -9.08 37.11
C ALA A 442 9.47 -8.77 38.60
N GLN A 443 9.58 -7.48 38.95
CA GLN A 443 9.43 -6.99 40.32
C GLN A 443 8.40 -5.85 40.33
N GLY A 444 7.18 -6.15 40.80
CA GLY A 444 6.08 -5.19 40.81
C GLY A 444 5.72 -4.72 39.38
N ASP A 445 5.90 -3.42 39.12
CA ASP A 445 5.65 -2.80 37.80
C ASP A 445 6.88 -2.81 36.88
N GLU A 446 8.07 -3.20 37.35
CA GLU A 446 9.31 -3.29 36.56
C GLU A 446 9.42 -4.67 35.89
N LEU A 447 9.68 -4.68 34.57
CA LEU A 447 10.04 -5.89 33.83
C LEU A 447 11.44 -5.72 33.24
N ARG A 448 12.36 -6.59 33.62
CA ARG A 448 13.75 -6.59 33.17
C ARG A 448 14.02 -7.82 32.32
N LEU A 449 14.43 -7.62 31.08
CA LEU A 449 14.91 -8.65 30.17
C LEU A 449 16.43 -8.54 30.07
N THR A 450 17.14 -9.63 30.31
CA THR A 450 18.60 -9.69 30.17
C THR A 450 18.97 -10.69 29.08
N LEU A 451 19.65 -10.23 28.04
CA LEU A 451 20.25 -11.08 27.01
C LEU A 451 21.72 -11.32 27.37
N ARG A 452 22.11 -12.59 27.50
CA ARG A 452 23.51 -12.99 27.73
C ARG A 452 24.21 -13.29 26.40
N ARG A 453 25.08 -12.39 25.96
CA ARG A 453 25.89 -12.50 24.73
C ARG A 453 27.08 -11.56 24.85
N GLU A 454 28.31 -12.01 24.56
CA GLU A 454 29.59 -11.26 24.66
C GLU A 454 29.50 -9.93 25.44
N GLY A 455 29.15 -10.03 26.73
CA GLY A 455 28.64 -8.92 27.52
C GLY A 455 27.23 -9.14 28.06
N ARG A 456 26.68 -8.11 28.71
CA ARG A 456 25.32 -8.11 29.26
C ARG A 456 24.52 -7.06 28.48
N HIS A 457 23.36 -7.42 27.94
CA HIS A 457 22.44 -6.48 27.31
C HIS A 457 21.11 -6.52 28.07
N VAL A 458 20.49 -5.37 28.32
CA VAL A 458 19.31 -5.30 29.19
C VAL A 458 18.22 -4.43 28.57
N ILE A 459 16.98 -4.91 28.58
CA ILE A 459 15.77 -4.11 28.31
C ILE A 459 14.98 -3.98 29.60
N ARG A 460 14.73 -2.76 30.07
CA ARG A 460 13.91 -2.49 31.26
C ARG A 460 12.65 -1.76 30.86
N TYR A 461 11.49 -2.26 31.28
CA TYR A 461 10.23 -1.55 31.20
C TYR A 461 9.88 -0.98 32.56
N ASP A 462 9.69 0.33 32.62
CA ASP A 462 9.38 1.05 33.85
C ASP A 462 8.41 2.22 33.56
N LYS A 463 7.48 2.49 34.48
CA LYS A 463 6.54 3.60 34.40
C LYS A 463 7.19 4.97 34.58
N GLN A 464 8.24 5.06 35.40
CA GLN A 464 8.91 6.30 35.77
C GLN A 464 10.37 6.36 35.32
N LEU A 465 10.90 5.26 34.79
CA LEU A 465 12.20 5.15 34.13
C LEU A 465 13.32 5.75 35.01
N PRO A 466 13.79 5.02 36.04
CA PRO A 466 14.70 5.58 37.03
C PRO A 466 16.00 6.05 36.37
N LEU A 467 16.39 7.29 36.67
CA LEU A 467 17.66 7.95 36.32
C LEU A 467 18.87 7.35 37.08
N GLY A 468 18.82 6.07 37.46
CA GLY A 468 19.92 5.41 38.15
C GLY A 468 21.14 5.23 37.24
N GLU A 469 22.33 5.23 37.82
CA GLU A 469 23.58 4.95 37.10
C GLU A 469 23.45 3.64 36.31
N GLY A 470 23.85 3.68 35.03
CA GLY A 470 23.79 2.53 34.15
C GLY A 470 24.64 1.39 34.69
N ASP A 471 24.07 0.19 34.74
CA ASP A 471 24.87 -1.04 34.90
C ASP A 471 25.96 -1.05 33.82
N LEU A 472 27.14 -1.62 34.08
CA LEU A 472 28.15 -1.87 33.05
C LEU A 472 27.61 -2.92 32.05
N VAL A 473 26.91 -2.45 31.01
CA VAL A 473 26.23 -3.26 29.99
C VAL A 473 26.60 -2.79 28.58
N VAL A 474 26.48 -3.68 27.60
CA VAL A 474 26.81 -3.42 26.19
C VAL A 474 25.69 -2.64 25.49
N GLU A 475 24.43 -3.01 25.75
CA GLU A 475 23.24 -2.23 25.35
C GLU A 475 22.30 -2.11 26.56
N ASP A 476 21.93 -0.88 26.93
CA ASP A 476 20.90 -0.55 27.93
C ASP A 476 19.70 0.08 27.23
N ILE A 477 18.59 -0.66 27.15
CA ILE A 477 17.33 -0.17 26.56
C ILE A 477 16.33 0.06 27.68
N ARG A 478 15.84 1.30 27.80
CA ARG A 478 14.80 1.70 28.75
C ARG A 478 13.51 2.00 28.00
N VAL A 479 12.44 1.31 28.35
CA VAL A 479 11.14 1.40 27.69
C VAL A 479 10.12 1.94 28.68
N GLY A 480 9.43 3.01 28.31
CA GLY A 480 8.30 3.56 29.04
C GLY A 480 7.08 3.71 28.13
N LEU A 481 5.88 3.81 28.71
CA LEU A 481 4.67 4.08 27.93
C LEU A 481 4.44 5.57 27.71
N LYS A 482 4.74 6.41 28.70
CA LYS A 482 4.52 7.85 28.60
C LYS A 482 5.55 8.57 29.45
N LEU A 483 6.64 8.97 28.80
CA LEU A 483 7.74 9.66 29.47
C LEU A 483 7.48 11.17 29.43
N ALA A 484 7.52 11.82 30.59
CA ALA A 484 7.46 13.27 30.66
C ALA A 484 8.70 13.88 29.97
N GLU A 485 8.56 15.05 29.33
CA GLU A 485 9.66 15.68 28.58
C GLU A 485 10.90 15.91 29.45
N ASP A 486 10.71 16.32 30.70
CA ASP A 486 11.81 16.58 31.62
C ASP A 486 12.56 15.31 32.05
N VAL A 487 11.88 14.16 32.06
CA VAL A 487 12.49 12.84 32.24
C VAL A 487 13.17 12.43 30.95
N TRP A 488 12.47 12.52 29.81
CA TRP A 488 12.98 12.19 28.49
C TRP A 488 14.32 12.87 28.28
N ASP A 489 14.42 14.19 28.47
CA ASP A 489 15.63 14.97 28.22
C ASP A 489 16.83 14.60 29.09
N LYS A 490 16.60 14.14 30.33
CA LYS A 490 17.65 13.82 31.31
C LYS A 490 18.26 12.42 31.17
N ILE A 491 17.70 11.54 30.32
CA ILE A 491 18.23 10.18 30.15
C ILE A 491 19.67 10.23 29.59
N PRO A 492 20.66 9.53 30.16
CA PRO A 492 22.03 9.51 29.64
C PRO A 492 22.11 9.14 28.16
N ILE A 493 23.07 9.70 27.43
CA ILE A 493 23.23 9.48 25.98
C ILE A 493 23.69 8.06 25.64
N GLU A 494 24.25 7.36 26.62
CA GLU A 494 24.71 5.97 26.54
C GLU A 494 23.55 4.97 26.65
N VAL A 495 22.35 5.45 26.98
CA VAL A 495 21.16 4.63 27.19
C VAL A 495 20.16 4.85 26.07
N THR A 496 19.64 3.76 25.51
CA THR A 496 18.58 3.80 24.50
C THR A 496 17.24 3.95 25.19
N ALA A 497 16.58 5.09 25.03
CA ALA A 497 15.25 5.33 25.59
C ALA A 497 14.16 5.19 24.53
N ILE A 498 13.09 4.47 24.88
CA ILE A 498 11.92 4.24 24.04
C ILE A 498 10.67 4.69 24.81
N ASP A 499 9.95 5.63 24.23
CA ASP A 499 8.63 6.06 24.70
C ASP A 499 7.57 5.49 23.75
N LEU A 500 6.90 4.41 24.18
CA LEU A 500 5.94 3.70 23.34
C LEU A 500 4.70 4.55 23.02
N GLY A 501 4.21 5.35 23.98
CA GLY A 501 3.05 6.21 23.80
C GLY A 501 3.39 7.53 23.12
N GLY A 502 4.58 8.09 23.39
CA GLY A 502 5.14 9.22 22.65
C GLY A 502 5.65 8.86 21.25
N LYS A 503 5.72 7.57 20.91
CA LYS A 503 6.16 7.05 19.60
C LYS A 503 7.55 7.55 19.21
N ARG A 504 8.47 7.61 20.17
CA ARG A 504 9.81 8.18 20.00
C ARG A 504 10.89 7.29 20.60
N ILE A 505 12.07 7.34 20.00
CA ILE A 505 13.28 6.63 20.44
C ILE A 505 14.47 7.59 20.40
N ARG A 506 15.42 7.44 21.34
CA ARG A 506 16.71 8.14 21.34
C ARG A 506 17.80 7.27 21.96
N GLY A 507 19.04 7.73 21.86
CA GLY A 507 20.21 7.04 22.42
C GLY A 507 20.95 6.23 21.35
N PRO A 508 21.89 5.36 21.76
CA PRO A 508 22.66 4.58 20.83
C PRO A 508 21.77 3.54 20.15
N GLY A 509 22.06 3.27 18.87
CA GLY A 509 21.54 2.09 18.20
C GLY A 509 22.34 0.85 18.59
N GLY A 510 21.87 -0.31 18.17
CA GLY A 510 22.55 -1.58 18.39
C GLY A 510 21.69 -2.75 17.96
N PRO A 511 22.28 -3.95 17.79
CA PRO A 511 21.56 -5.12 17.31
C PRO A 511 20.32 -5.46 18.14
N LEU A 512 20.37 -5.32 19.46
CA LEU A 512 19.20 -5.57 20.32
C LEU A 512 18.15 -4.47 20.15
N THR A 513 18.59 -3.22 20.07
CA THR A 513 17.72 -2.06 19.81
C THR A 513 16.97 -2.20 18.49
N ASP A 514 17.68 -2.51 17.41
CA ASP A 514 17.11 -2.65 16.07
C ASP A 514 16.17 -3.85 15.97
N ALA A 515 16.52 -4.97 16.61
CA ALA A 515 15.65 -6.14 16.70
C ALA A 515 14.37 -5.87 17.49
N PHE A 516 14.46 -5.18 18.62
CA PHE A 516 13.29 -4.81 19.42
C PHE A 516 12.41 -3.80 18.67
N ARG A 517 13.03 -2.84 17.98
CA ARG A 517 12.34 -1.85 17.17
C ARG A 517 11.58 -2.49 16.00
N GLU A 518 12.20 -3.45 15.31
CA GLU A 518 11.53 -4.22 14.26
C GLU A 518 10.39 -5.09 14.84
N PHE A 519 10.60 -5.69 16.00
CA PHE A 519 9.56 -6.43 16.71
C PHE A 519 8.33 -5.55 17.02
N LEU A 520 8.54 -4.33 17.49
CA LEU A 520 7.49 -3.34 17.74
C LEU A 520 6.79 -2.93 16.44
N ARG A 521 7.55 -2.70 15.37
CA ARG A 521 7.01 -2.39 14.04
C ARG A 521 6.11 -3.50 13.51
N LYS A 522 6.45 -4.77 13.71
CA LYS A 522 5.55 -5.87 13.29
C LYS A 522 4.21 -5.89 14.04
N ARG A 523 4.06 -5.13 15.13
CA ARG A 523 2.87 -5.07 16.01
C ARG A 523 2.12 -3.75 15.99
N GLY A 524 2.37 -2.90 15.00
CA GLY A 524 1.68 -1.60 14.91
C GLY A 524 2.31 -0.48 15.74
N VAL A 525 3.36 -0.74 16.53
CA VAL A 525 4.05 0.30 17.31
C VAL A 525 5.15 0.93 16.47
N ARG A 526 5.11 2.25 16.32
CA ARG A 526 5.96 3.00 15.38
C ARG A 526 6.72 4.07 16.13
N LEU A 527 8.03 4.08 15.96
CA LEU A 527 8.94 4.99 16.67
C LEU A 527 9.64 5.91 15.65
N LYS A 528 9.76 7.19 16.00
CA LYS A 528 10.57 8.18 15.27
C LYS A 528 11.92 8.42 15.98
N PRO A 529 13.01 8.71 15.23
CA PRO A 529 13.08 8.87 13.77
C PRO A 529 13.05 7.54 13.02
N ARG A 530 12.36 7.42 11.88
CA ARG A 530 12.17 6.16 11.09
C ARG A 530 13.45 5.56 10.50
N THR A 531 14.61 6.16 10.71
CA THR A 531 15.91 5.64 10.25
C THR A 531 16.48 4.61 11.24
N TRP A 532 16.48 3.33 10.85
CA TRP A 532 17.27 2.26 11.47
C TRP A 532 17.49 1.12 10.46
N SER A 533 18.45 0.25 10.73
CA SER A 533 18.73 -0.93 9.91
C SER A 533 18.37 -2.19 10.67
N TYR A 534 17.62 -3.10 10.05
CA TYR A 534 17.38 -4.44 10.59
C TYR A 534 17.68 -5.47 9.51
N ARG A 535 18.84 -6.13 9.61
CA ARG A 535 19.36 -7.09 8.62
C ARG A 535 18.83 -8.52 8.78
N GLY A 536 17.68 -8.70 9.44
CA GLY A 536 17.03 -10.01 9.50
C GLY A 536 17.27 -10.83 10.78
N GLY A 537 17.86 -10.26 11.82
CA GLY A 537 18.04 -10.95 13.09
C GLY A 537 18.77 -10.11 14.12
N LEU A 538 19.09 -10.74 15.24
CA LEU A 538 20.02 -10.18 16.22
C LEU A 538 21.44 -10.63 15.85
N LEU A 539 21.88 -10.34 14.62
CA LEU A 539 23.21 -10.64 14.11
C LEU A 539 23.64 -9.57 13.10
#